data_AF-A0A1K1NMV8-F1
#
_entry.id   AF-A0A1K1NMV8-F1
#
_cell.length_a   1.000
_cell.length_b   1.000
_cell.length_c   1.000
_cell.angle_alpha   90.00
_cell.angle_beta   90.00
_cell.angle_gamma   90.00
#
_symmetry.space_group_name_H-M   'P 1'
#
loop_
_entity.id
_entity.type
_entity.pdbx_description
1 polymer ?
#
loop_
_entity_poly.entity_id
_entity_poly.type
_entity_poly.pdbx_seq_one_letter_code
_entity_poly.pdbx_strand_id
1 'polypeptide(L)'
;MREFSVENFPSIGAVMCSKMIADENYKPMFIFREKPSNNNDSGWRLFSGLESDEYSENADNFGIYNPKTILEIDNSISSLLLYKGIGTVWERKPNTDWEEVFDYPLEDDFMVEHKLTENWTLPINNLFNRIKEEDGLMYTTNDKTIRLNIWNYRGKTKEEILKEKKKEISERNLENDILKKYELDQGNSIKVGYHIKEYNSQKDISYNLICGFCIVDNQVLQTFFYFDNEKDLEWALHTWKMIAYK
;
A
#
# COMPACT_ATOMS: atom_id res chain seq x y z
N MET A 1 -5.22 -10.04 13.27
CA MET A 1 -3.83 -10.11 12.79
C MET A 1 -3.16 -11.24 13.54
N ARG A 2 -2.60 -12.20 12.80
CA ARG A 2 -1.94 -13.38 13.35
C ARG A 2 -0.69 -12.97 14.13
N GLU A 3 -0.51 -13.51 15.34
CA GLU A 3 0.77 -13.43 16.05
C GLU A 3 1.76 -14.43 15.44
N PHE A 4 3.01 -14.00 15.28
CA PHE A 4 4.09 -14.83 14.75
C PHE A 4 5.10 -15.12 15.84
N SER A 5 5.50 -16.39 15.99
CA SER A 5 6.72 -16.71 16.72
C SER A 5 7.93 -16.40 15.83
N VAL A 6 9.08 -16.11 16.45
CA VAL A 6 10.36 -15.90 15.76
C VAL A 6 10.67 -17.03 14.76
N GLU A 7 10.43 -18.28 15.17
CA GLU A 7 10.68 -19.47 14.35
C GLU A 7 9.86 -19.46 13.05
N ASN A 8 8.59 -19.07 13.15
CA ASN A 8 7.63 -19.08 12.04
C ASN A 8 7.55 -17.75 11.27
N PHE A 9 8.40 -16.78 11.60
CA PHE A 9 8.46 -15.51 10.89
C PHE A 9 8.96 -15.72 9.46
N PRO A 10 8.20 -15.32 8.42
CA PRO A 10 8.59 -15.51 7.03
C PRO A 10 9.75 -14.58 6.65
N SER A 11 10.50 -14.94 5.61
CA SER A 11 11.56 -14.07 5.10
C SER A 11 10.97 -12.83 4.44
N ILE A 12 11.46 -11.65 4.83
CA ILE A 12 11.08 -10.35 4.25
C ILE A 12 12.28 -9.55 3.71
N GLY A 13 13.45 -10.19 3.63
CA GLY A 13 14.73 -9.48 3.50
C GLY A 13 15.31 -9.06 4.86
N ALA A 14 16.46 -8.41 4.84
CA ALA A 14 17.16 -7.89 6.00
C ALA A 14 16.59 -6.53 6.44
N VAL A 15 16.78 -6.20 7.71
CA VAL A 15 16.44 -4.88 8.28
C VAL A 15 17.71 -4.08 8.54
N MET A 16 17.64 -2.76 8.42
CA MET A 16 18.67 -1.89 9.00
C MET A 16 18.27 -1.57 10.44
N CYS A 17 19.20 -1.75 11.37
CA CYS A 17 18.93 -1.62 12.79
C CYS A 17 20.06 -0.87 13.50
N SER A 18 19.70 0.00 14.44
CA SER A 18 20.62 0.60 15.39
C SER A 18 21.32 -0.47 16.22
N LYS A 19 22.63 -0.32 16.45
CA LYS A 19 23.39 -1.22 17.33
C LYS A 19 22.94 -1.13 18.79
N MET A 20 22.29 -0.04 19.20
CA MET A 20 21.62 0.00 20.52
C MET A 20 20.58 -1.13 20.64
N ILE A 21 19.84 -1.41 19.57
CA ILE A 21 18.92 -2.55 19.58
C ILE A 21 19.71 -3.85 19.48
N ALA A 22 20.46 -4.04 18.38
CA ALA A 22 20.99 -5.34 18.01
C ALA A 22 22.12 -5.83 18.94
N ASP A 23 22.97 -4.93 19.45
CA ASP A 23 24.15 -5.28 20.23
C ASP A 23 23.92 -5.01 21.74
N GLU A 24 23.11 -3.99 22.08
CA GLU A 24 22.85 -3.58 23.48
C GLU A 24 21.46 -4.03 24.01
N ASN A 25 20.65 -4.71 23.20
CA ASN A 25 19.32 -5.23 23.56
C ASN A 25 18.28 -4.16 23.96
N TYR A 26 18.43 -2.93 23.50
CA TYR A 26 17.35 -1.94 23.62
C TYR A 26 16.15 -2.37 22.77
N LYS A 27 14.95 -2.11 23.28
CA LYS A 27 13.74 -2.37 22.49
C LYS A 27 13.59 -1.31 21.39
N PRO A 28 13.11 -1.70 20.20
CA PRO A 28 12.74 -0.73 19.18
C PRO A 28 11.57 0.13 19.68
N MET A 29 11.68 1.44 19.55
CA MET A 29 10.61 2.39 19.89
C MET A 29 10.24 3.31 18.73
N PHE A 30 11.05 3.33 17.67
CA PHE A 30 10.78 4.08 16.45
C PHE A 30 11.20 3.25 15.25
N ILE A 31 10.27 3.01 14.32
CA ILE A 31 10.54 2.23 13.11
C ILE A 31 9.87 2.89 11.91
N PHE A 32 10.50 2.82 10.75
CA PHE A 32 9.87 3.24 9.50
C PHE A 32 10.27 2.33 8.36
N ARG A 33 9.50 2.39 7.28
CA ARG A 33 9.75 1.60 6.07
C ARG A 33 9.93 2.51 4.87
N GLU A 34 11.15 2.55 4.36
CA GLU A 34 11.49 3.21 3.10
C GLU A 34 11.49 2.22 1.93
N LYS A 35 11.76 2.71 0.72
CA LYS A 35 11.93 1.82 -0.43
C LYS A 35 13.15 0.93 -0.23
N PRO A 36 13.01 -0.38 -0.47
CA PRO A 36 14.16 -1.28 -0.52
C PRO A 36 15.22 -0.82 -1.53
N SER A 37 16.47 -0.78 -1.09
CA SER A 37 17.61 -0.51 -1.97
C SER A 37 17.89 -1.67 -2.94
N ASN A 38 17.50 -2.89 -2.58
CA ASN A 38 17.65 -4.10 -3.39
C ASN A 38 16.72 -5.22 -2.88
N ASN A 39 16.71 -6.38 -3.55
CA ASN A 39 15.83 -7.51 -3.21
C ASN A 39 16.08 -8.15 -1.83
N ASN A 40 17.25 -7.93 -1.23
CA ASN A 40 17.57 -8.43 0.10
C ASN A 40 17.29 -7.38 1.19
N ASP A 41 16.94 -6.15 0.85
CA ASP A 41 16.55 -5.10 1.79
C ASP A 41 15.03 -5.16 1.99
N SER A 42 14.58 -5.24 3.24
CA SER A 42 13.14 -5.20 3.54
C SER A 42 12.54 -3.79 3.45
N GLY A 43 13.40 -2.76 3.46
CA GLY A 43 13.06 -1.34 3.60
C GLY A 43 12.88 -0.90 5.05
N TRP A 44 12.89 -1.81 6.02
CA TRP A 44 12.72 -1.45 7.43
C TRP A 44 13.98 -0.83 8.03
N ARG A 45 13.78 0.27 8.77
CA ARG A 45 14.77 1.00 9.56
C ARG A 45 14.29 1.03 11.01
N LEU A 46 15.11 0.53 11.93
CA LEU A 46 14.73 0.29 13.32
C LEU A 46 15.64 1.04 14.30
N PHE A 47 15.02 1.81 15.19
CA PHE A 47 15.67 2.69 16.17
C PHE A 47 15.13 2.44 17.58
N SER A 48 16.00 2.56 18.58
CA SER A 48 15.62 2.46 19.99
C SER A 48 14.87 3.70 20.48
N GLY A 49 14.97 4.82 19.74
CA GLY A 49 14.43 6.13 20.11
C GLY A 49 15.33 6.92 21.05
N LEU A 50 16.54 6.41 21.34
CA LEU A 50 17.54 7.05 22.20
C LEU A 50 18.77 7.53 21.41
N GLU A 51 18.80 7.27 20.10
CA GLU A 51 19.85 7.74 19.21
C GLU A 51 19.87 9.28 19.17
N SER A 52 21.03 9.88 19.43
CA SER A 52 21.24 11.31 19.17
C SER A 52 21.44 11.57 17.68
N ASP A 53 21.41 12.84 17.28
CA ASP A 53 21.74 13.25 15.90
C ASP A 53 23.15 12.78 15.53
N GLU A 54 24.16 13.02 16.38
CA GLU A 54 25.54 12.57 16.18
C GLU A 54 25.63 11.03 16.05
N TYR A 55 24.84 10.29 16.83
CA TYR A 55 24.79 8.84 16.71
C TYR A 55 24.19 8.40 15.36
N SER A 56 23.11 9.07 14.96
CA SER A 56 22.35 8.74 13.74
C SER A 56 23.09 9.10 12.46
N GLU A 57 23.96 10.12 12.50
CA GLU A 57 24.78 10.54 11.36
C GLU A 57 25.98 9.61 11.09
N ASN A 58 26.34 8.74 12.03
CA ASN A 58 27.43 7.78 11.85
C ASN A 58 26.90 6.41 11.40
N ALA A 59 27.13 6.07 10.13
CA ALA A 59 26.72 4.79 9.55
C ALA A 59 27.29 3.55 10.28
N ASP A 60 28.45 3.66 10.95
CA ASP A 60 29.03 2.55 11.73
C ASP A 60 28.19 2.18 12.96
N ASN A 61 27.23 3.03 13.36
CA ASN A 61 26.31 2.75 14.46
C ASN A 61 25.09 1.91 14.04
N PHE A 62 24.96 1.62 12.74
CA PHE A 62 23.89 0.80 12.19
C PHE A 62 24.44 -0.49 11.58
N GLY A 63 23.58 -1.49 11.49
CA GLY A 63 23.91 -2.76 10.86
C GLY A 63 22.74 -3.34 10.09
N ILE A 64 23.04 -4.33 9.26
CA ILE A 64 22.04 -5.08 8.48
C ILE A 64 21.86 -6.45 9.14
N TYR A 65 20.65 -6.75 9.58
CA TYR A 65 20.35 -7.93 10.38
C TYR A 65 19.22 -8.77 9.79
N ASN A 66 19.20 -10.05 10.13
CA ASN A 66 18.03 -10.88 9.92
C ASN A 66 16.90 -10.35 10.83
N PRO A 67 15.67 -10.13 10.32
CA PRO A 67 14.55 -9.69 11.16
C PRO A 67 14.37 -10.54 12.42
N LYS A 68 14.64 -11.85 12.34
CA LYS A 68 14.52 -12.78 13.48
C LYS A 68 15.41 -12.38 14.66
N THR A 69 16.61 -11.86 14.42
CA THR A 69 17.50 -11.35 15.48
C THR A 69 16.83 -10.24 16.28
N ILE A 70 16.09 -9.36 15.62
CA ILE A 70 15.40 -8.25 16.29
C ILE A 70 14.11 -8.72 16.96
N LEU A 71 13.42 -9.70 16.38
CA LEU A 71 12.23 -10.31 16.97
C LEU A 71 12.54 -11.11 18.25
N GLU A 72 13.76 -11.63 18.40
CA GLU A 72 14.21 -12.24 19.66
C GLU A 72 14.31 -11.20 20.80
N ILE A 73 14.61 -9.94 20.47
CA ILE A 73 14.66 -8.82 21.42
C ILE A 73 13.24 -8.31 21.71
N ASP A 74 12.45 -8.08 20.66
CA ASP A 74 11.08 -7.63 20.80
C ASP A 74 10.17 -8.12 19.67
N ASN A 75 9.44 -9.19 19.94
CA ASN A 75 8.53 -9.79 18.97
C ASN A 75 7.25 -8.96 18.72
N SER A 76 6.97 -7.91 19.50
CA SER A 76 5.76 -7.08 19.31
C SER A 76 5.72 -6.37 17.96
N ILE A 77 6.88 -6.22 17.29
CA ILE A 77 6.97 -5.60 15.96
C ILE A 77 6.62 -6.55 14.81
N SER A 78 6.44 -7.85 15.04
CA SER A 78 6.32 -8.85 13.97
C SER A 78 5.21 -8.51 12.97
N SER A 79 4.05 -8.08 13.49
CA SER A 79 2.89 -7.73 12.67
C SER A 79 3.15 -6.48 11.83
N LEU A 80 3.88 -5.50 12.37
CA LEU A 80 4.26 -4.30 11.63
C LEU A 80 5.18 -4.67 10.47
N LEU A 81 6.24 -5.43 10.75
CA LEU A 81 7.23 -5.82 9.75
C LEU A 81 6.63 -6.57 8.55
N LEU A 82 5.58 -7.37 8.80
CA LEU A 82 4.93 -8.19 7.79
C LEU A 82 3.85 -7.47 6.98
N TYR A 83 3.02 -6.68 7.67
CA TYR A 83 1.78 -6.20 7.07
C TYR A 83 1.81 -4.71 6.72
N LYS A 84 2.75 -3.94 7.27
CA LYS A 84 2.80 -2.49 7.00
C LYS A 84 3.71 -2.16 5.83
N GLY A 85 3.24 -1.21 5.03
CA GLY A 85 3.81 -0.93 3.73
C GLY A 85 4.93 0.09 3.72
N ILE A 86 5.56 0.27 2.56
CA ILE A 86 6.51 1.35 2.30
C ILE A 86 5.80 2.68 2.53
N GLY A 87 6.48 3.62 3.19
CA GLY A 87 5.93 4.92 3.57
C GLY A 87 5.38 5.01 4.98
N THR A 88 5.37 3.90 5.72
CA THR A 88 4.79 3.85 7.07
C THR A 88 5.84 4.18 8.13
N VAL A 89 5.42 4.87 9.19
CA VAL A 89 6.25 5.27 10.32
C VAL A 89 5.49 4.94 11.59
N TRP A 90 6.16 4.31 12.55
CA TRP A 90 5.56 3.88 13.80
C TRP A 90 6.45 4.24 14.97
N GLU A 91 5.82 4.67 16.05
CA GLU A 91 6.49 4.94 17.31
C GLU A 91 5.72 4.34 18.48
N ARG A 92 6.37 4.24 19.63
CA ARG A 92 5.71 3.94 20.90
C ARG A 92 6.52 4.48 22.07
N LYS A 93 5.86 4.57 23.21
CA LYS A 93 6.50 4.80 24.50
C LYS A 93 6.79 3.46 25.19
N PRO A 94 7.65 3.44 26.23
CA PRO A 94 7.87 2.23 27.01
C PRO A 94 6.55 1.68 27.56
N ASN A 95 6.30 0.39 27.31
CA ASN A 95 5.11 -0.34 27.75
C ASN A 95 3.77 0.16 27.16
N THR A 96 3.78 0.77 25.98
CA THR A 96 2.56 1.13 25.24
C THR A 96 2.47 0.39 23.90
N ASP A 97 1.30 0.43 23.29
CA ASP A 97 1.10 -0.03 21.92
C ASP A 97 1.79 0.90 20.92
N TRP A 98 1.98 0.38 19.69
CA TRP A 98 2.52 1.12 18.55
C TRP A 98 1.48 2.06 17.95
N GLU A 99 1.90 3.28 17.64
CA GLU A 99 1.11 4.33 17.02
C GLU A 99 1.73 4.71 15.67
N GLU A 100 0.89 4.92 14.65
CA GLU A 100 1.33 5.35 13.33
C GLU A 100 1.54 6.87 13.31
N VAL A 101 2.68 7.29 12.76
CA VAL A 101 3.11 8.69 12.64
C VAL A 101 2.99 9.12 11.18
N PHE A 102 2.48 10.33 10.94
CA PHE A 102 2.17 10.83 9.59
C PHE A 102 2.95 12.09 9.19
N ASP A 103 3.71 12.69 10.10
CA ASP A 103 4.45 13.94 9.90
C ASP A 103 5.97 13.74 9.81
N TYR A 104 6.45 12.49 9.86
CA TYR A 104 7.85 12.17 9.67
C TYR A 104 8.22 12.20 8.17
N PRO A 105 9.20 13.01 7.76
CA PRO A 105 9.55 13.15 6.35
C PRO A 105 10.30 11.91 5.84
N LEU A 106 9.83 11.34 4.73
CA LEU A 106 10.52 10.26 4.02
C LEU A 106 11.04 10.78 2.68
N GLU A 107 12.27 10.41 2.32
CA GLU A 107 12.95 10.90 1.11
C GLU A 107 12.13 10.65 -0.17
N ASP A 108 11.49 9.48 -0.25
CA ASP A 108 10.70 9.06 -1.41
C ASP A 108 9.23 9.52 -1.38
N ASP A 109 8.81 10.30 -0.37
CA ASP A 109 7.43 10.75 -0.21
C ASP A 109 7.11 12.00 -1.07
N PHE A 110 6.90 11.77 -2.37
CA PHE A 110 6.49 12.80 -3.31
C PHE A 110 5.64 12.24 -4.45
N MET A 111 4.80 13.08 -5.06
CA MET A 111 3.92 12.66 -6.16
C MET A 111 4.66 12.57 -7.50
N VAL A 112 4.38 11.52 -8.27
CA VAL A 112 4.88 11.31 -9.63
C VAL A 112 3.71 11.02 -10.58
N GLU A 113 3.72 11.64 -11.76
CA GLU A 113 2.75 11.32 -12.83
C GLU A 113 3.29 10.17 -13.69
N HIS A 114 2.63 9.02 -13.65
CA HIS A 114 2.94 7.87 -14.49
C HIS A 114 2.06 7.84 -15.74
N LYS A 115 2.68 7.72 -16.91
CA LYS A 115 1.99 7.37 -18.16
C LYS A 115 1.64 5.88 -18.16
N LEU A 116 0.35 5.56 -18.22
CA LEU A 116 -0.15 4.20 -18.37
C LEU A 116 -0.22 3.81 -19.86
N THR A 117 -0.64 4.76 -20.70
CA THR A 117 -0.59 4.69 -22.17
C THR A 117 -0.19 6.06 -22.73
N GLU A 118 -0.34 6.27 -24.05
CA GLU A 118 -0.19 7.60 -24.67
C GLU A 118 -1.17 8.63 -24.06
N ASN A 119 -2.37 8.19 -23.69
CA ASN A 119 -3.47 9.07 -23.25
C ASN A 119 -3.77 8.94 -21.75
N TRP A 120 -3.59 7.76 -21.15
CA TRP A 120 -3.89 7.54 -19.74
C TRP A 120 -2.72 7.91 -18.83
N THR A 121 -3.00 8.69 -17.79
CA THR A 121 -2.03 9.03 -16.73
C THR A 121 -2.57 8.75 -15.34
N LEU A 122 -1.68 8.36 -14.43
CA LEU A 122 -1.93 8.13 -13.01
C LEU A 122 -0.90 8.94 -12.19
N PRO A 123 -1.31 10.03 -11.54
CA PRO A 123 -0.51 10.61 -10.46
C PRO A 123 -0.63 9.73 -9.22
N ILE A 124 0.50 9.27 -8.70
CA ILE A 124 0.59 8.46 -7.48
C ILE A 124 1.87 8.80 -6.74
N ASN A 125 1.86 8.59 -5.42
CA ASN A 125 3.04 8.78 -4.61
C ASN A 125 4.17 7.83 -5.07
N ASN A 126 5.39 8.36 -5.12
CA ASN A 126 6.58 7.64 -5.53
C ASN A 126 6.85 6.43 -4.64
N LEU A 127 6.41 6.40 -3.38
CA LEU A 127 6.50 5.24 -2.47
C LEU A 127 5.91 3.93 -3.05
N PHE A 128 5.00 4.01 -4.02
CA PHE A 128 4.42 2.83 -4.65
C PHE A 128 5.40 2.16 -5.62
N ASN A 129 5.69 0.88 -5.40
CA ASN A 129 6.42 0.05 -6.34
C ASN A 129 5.56 -0.27 -7.56
N ARG A 130 6.07 0.03 -8.75
CA ARG A 130 5.42 -0.30 -10.02
C ARG A 130 5.88 -1.66 -10.53
N ILE A 131 4.92 -2.56 -10.73
CA ILE A 131 5.14 -3.92 -11.22
C ILE A 131 4.30 -4.13 -12.49
N LYS A 132 4.92 -4.68 -13.53
CA LYS A 132 4.22 -5.09 -14.75
C LYS A 132 3.66 -6.50 -14.55
N GLU A 133 2.35 -6.65 -14.72
CA GLU A 133 1.67 -7.95 -14.75
C GLU A 133 1.41 -8.33 -16.23
N GLU A 134 0.97 -9.57 -16.48
CA GLU A 134 0.70 -10.07 -17.84
C GLU A 134 -0.35 -9.21 -18.56
N ASP A 135 -1.44 -8.91 -17.86
CA ASP A 135 -2.61 -8.20 -18.41
C ASP A 135 -2.74 -6.73 -17.94
N GLY A 136 -1.77 -6.21 -17.19
CA GLY A 136 -1.93 -4.92 -16.54
C GLY A 136 -0.72 -4.36 -15.79
N LEU A 137 -1.01 -3.39 -14.92
CA LEU A 137 -0.03 -2.76 -14.05
C LEU A 137 -0.49 -2.84 -12.61
N MET A 138 0.45 -3.11 -11.72
CA MET A 138 0.24 -3.05 -10.28
C MET A 138 1.13 -1.98 -9.67
N TYR A 139 0.56 -1.19 -8.77
CA TYR A 139 1.29 -0.26 -7.89
C TYR A 139 1.05 -0.71 -6.46
N THR A 140 2.08 -0.90 -5.65
CA THR A 140 1.89 -1.36 -4.27
C THR A 140 2.93 -0.81 -3.29
N THR A 141 2.47 -0.49 -2.09
CA THR A 141 3.30 -0.30 -0.90
C THR A 141 3.34 -1.56 -0.03
N ASN A 142 2.69 -2.65 -0.43
CA ASN A 142 2.34 -3.89 0.29
C ASN A 142 1.00 -3.82 1.06
N ASP A 143 0.73 -2.74 1.79
CA ASP A 143 -0.52 -2.54 2.55
C ASP A 143 -1.60 -1.80 1.75
N LYS A 144 -1.19 -1.14 0.66
CA LYS A 144 -2.06 -0.50 -0.34
C LYS A 144 -1.65 -0.99 -1.71
N THR A 145 -2.62 -1.37 -2.52
CA THR A 145 -2.36 -1.87 -3.87
C THR A 145 -3.38 -1.32 -4.86
N ILE A 146 -2.91 -0.91 -6.03
CA ILE A 146 -3.75 -0.56 -7.18
C ILE A 146 -3.40 -1.51 -8.31
N ARG A 147 -4.38 -2.26 -8.81
CA ARG A 147 -4.27 -2.98 -10.09
C ARG A 147 -5.07 -2.27 -11.17
N LEU A 148 -4.49 -2.18 -12.37
CA LEU A 148 -5.01 -1.40 -13.49
C LEU A 148 -4.99 -2.22 -14.78
N ASN A 149 -6.14 -2.33 -15.44
CA ASN A 149 -6.29 -2.97 -16.75
C ASN A 149 -7.03 -2.02 -17.71
N ILE A 150 -6.60 -1.94 -18.96
CA ILE A 150 -7.23 -1.08 -19.98
C ILE A 150 -7.89 -1.95 -21.03
N TRP A 151 -9.17 -1.69 -21.25
CA TRP A 151 -10.02 -2.43 -22.18
C TRP A 151 -10.53 -1.53 -23.30
N ASN A 152 -10.59 -2.06 -24.52
CA ASN A 152 -11.15 -1.38 -25.69
C ASN A 152 -12.45 -2.07 -26.12
N TYR A 153 -13.58 -1.37 -25.99
CA TYR A 153 -14.91 -1.84 -26.34
C TYR A 153 -15.28 -1.41 -27.76
N ARG A 154 -14.62 -2.00 -28.76
CA ARG A 154 -14.86 -1.66 -30.17
C ARG A 154 -16.34 -1.80 -30.53
N GLY A 155 -16.88 -0.77 -31.18
CA GLY A 155 -18.27 -0.73 -31.62
C GLY A 155 -19.29 -0.33 -30.55
N LYS A 156 -18.87 0.01 -29.33
CA LYS A 156 -19.76 0.55 -28.29
C LYS A 156 -19.49 2.03 -28.03
N THR A 157 -20.54 2.78 -27.73
CA THR A 157 -20.42 4.16 -27.23
C THR A 157 -20.14 4.20 -25.73
N LYS A 158 -19.70 5.35 -25.23
CA LYS A 158 -19.50 5.61 -23.80
C LYS A 158 -20.76 5.32 -22.98
N GLU A 159 -21.93 5.69 -23.49
CA GLU A 159 -23.22 5.54 -22.84
C GLU A 159 -23.64 4.06 -22.75
N GLU A 160 -23.39 3.28 -23.80
CA GLU A 160 -23.64 1.84 -23.81
C GLU A 160 -22.76 1.12 -22.79
N ILE A 161 -21.47 1.44 -22.77
CA ILE A 161 -20.51 0.88 -21.80
C ILE A 161 -20.92 1.27 -20.37
N LEU A 162 -21.25 2.53 -20.14
CA LEU A 162 -21.70 3.01 -18.83
C LEU A 162 -22.94 2.26 -18.34
N LYS A 163 -23.94 2.07 -19.21
CA LYS A 163 -25.16 1.33 -18.89
C LYS A 163 -24.85 -0.13 -18.53
N GLU A 164 -23.97 -0.78 -19.28
CA GLU A 164 -23.52 -2.14 -18.99
C GLU A 164 -22.80 -2.23 -17.65
N LYS A 165 -21.86 -1.32 -17.35
CA LYS A 165 -21.14 -1.33 -16.07
C LYS A 165 -22.05 -1.04 -14.88
N LYS A 166 -23.01 -0.12 -14.99
CA LYS A 166 -24.00 0.11 -13.93
C LYS A 166 -24.90 -1.12 -13.71
N LYS A 167 -25.23 -1.85 -14.78
CA LYS A 167 -25.99 -3.11 -14.71
C LYS A 167 -25.17 -4.20 -14.02
N GLU A 168 -23.93 -4.43 -14.45
CA GLU A 168 -23.00 -5.39 -13.82
C GLU A 168 -22.86 -5.14 -12.31
N ILE A 169 -22.70 -3.88 -11.89
CA ILE A 169 -22.57 -3.51 -10.47
C ILE A 169 -23.89 -3.78 -9.71
N SER A 170 -25.04 -3.56 -10.34
CA SER A 170 -26.34 -3.70 -9.68
C SER A 170 -26.83 -5.13 -9.61
N GLU A 171 -26.44 -5.97 -10.56
CA GLU A 171 -26.77 -7.40 -10.61
C GLU A 171 -25.67 -8.27 -9.97
N ARG A 172 -24.66 -7.66 -9.35
CA ARG A 172 -23.57 -8.36 -8.67
C ARG A 172 -24.14 -9.25 -7.55
N ASN A 173 -24.12 -10.56 -7.77
CA ASN A 173 -24.58 -11.57 -6.83
C ASN A 173 -23.38 -12.38 -6.29
N LEU A 174 -22.62 -11.77 -5.38
CA LEU A 174 -21.47 -12.38 -4.72
C LEU A 174 -21.64 -12.29 -3.21
N GLU A 175 -20.91 -13.13 -2.45
CA GLU A 175 -21.06 -13.27 -1.00
C GLU A 175 -20.84 -11.95 -0.23
N ASN A 176 -19.93 -11.09 -0.70
CA ASN A 176 -19.63 -9.82 -0.03
C ASN A 176 -20.59 -8.71 -0.49
N ASP A 177 -21.23 -8.04 0.46
CA ASP A 177 -22.14 -6.92 0.17
C ASP A 177 -21.42 -5.67 -0.35
N ILE A 178 -22.12 -4.92 -1.20
CA ILE A 178 -21.68 -3.58 -1.60
C ILE A 178 -21.95 -2.61 -0.46
N LEU A 179 -20.88 -2.06 0.12
CA LEU A 179 -20.94 -1.03 1.15
C LEU A 179 -21.35 0.32 0.55
N LYS A 180 -20.83 0.64 -0.63
CA LYS A 180 -21.10 1.91 -1.31
C LYS A 180 -20.92 1.78 -2.82
N LYS A 181 -21.78 2.45 -3.59
CA LYS A 181 -21.62 2.68 -5.03
C LYS A 181 -21.13 4.11 -5.25
N TYR A 182 -20.27 4.29 -6.25
CA TYR A 182 -19.72 5.60 -6.62
C TYR A 182 -20.03 5.93 -8.07
N GLU A 183 -20.26 7.22 -8.31
CA GLU A 183 -20.40 7.80 -9.64
C GLU A 183 -19.75 9.19 -9.61
N LEU A 184 -18.83 9.44 -10.54
CA LEU A 184 -18.14 10.71 -10.71
C LEU A 184 -18.19 11.09 -12.19
N ASP A 185 -18.82 12.22 -12.49
CA ASP A 185 -18.78 12.82 -13.82
C ASP A 185 -17.67 13.89 -13.85
N GLN A 186 -16.70 13.70 -14.75
CA GLN A 186 -15.59 14.63 -14.98
C GLN A 186 -15.58 15.13 -16.44
N GLY A 187 -16.77 15.27 -17.04
CA GLY A 187 -16.96 15.79 -18.39
C GLY A 187 -16.64 14.76 -19.46
N ASN A 188 -15.37 14.64 -19.84
CA ASN A 188 -14.98 13.68 -20.89
C ASN A 188 -14.97 12.24 -20.39
N SER A 189 -14.68 12.04 -19.09
CA SER A 189 -14.71 10.73 -18.44
C SER A 189 -15.86 10.60 -17.46
N ILE A 190 -16.50 9.43 -17.43
CA ILE A 190 -17.44 9.05 -16.38
C ILE A 190 -16.81 7.90 -15.61
N LYS A 191 -16.81 7.99 -14.28
CA LYS A 191 -16.27 6.94 -13.41
C LYS A 191 -17.40 6.33 -12.58
N VAL A 192 -17.51 5.01 -12.62
CA VAL A 192 -18.46 4.25 -11.79
C VAL A 192 -17.74 3.14 -11.05
N GLY A 193 -18.20 2.80 -9.87
CA GLY A 193 -17.53 1.77 -9.07
C GLY A 193 -18.30 1.41 -7.81
N TYR A 194 -17.72 0.50 -7.05
CA TYR A 194 -18.30 0.05 -5.78
C TYR A 194 -17.21 -0.34 -4.78
N HIS A 195 -17.53 -0.25 -3.50
CA HIS A 195 -16.69 -0.61 -2.36
C HIS A 195 -17.27 -1.83 -1.65
N ILE A 196 -16.41 -2.83 -1.41
CA ILE A 196 -16.69 -4.00 -0.58
C ILE A 196 -15.59 -4.17 0.47
N LYS A 197 -15.86 -5.02 1.47
CA LYS A 197 -14.83 -5.60 2.34
C LYS A 197 -14.68 -7.08 1.99
N GLU A 198 -13.46 -7.58 2.02
CA GLU A 198 -13.14 -9.00 1.83
C GLU A 198 -12.26 -9.48 3.00
N TYR A 199 -12.26 -10.79 3.24
CA TYR A 199 -11.45 -11.42 4.29
C TYR A 199 -10.45 -12.41 3.68
N ASN A 200 -9.18 -12.25 4.05
CA ASN A 200 -8.12 -13.19 3.69
C ASN A 200 -7.87 -14.15 4.86
N SER A 201 -8.32 -15.39 4.73
CA SER A 201 -8.15 -16.42 5.77
C SER A 201 -6.68 -16.83 6.00
N GLN A 202 -5.81 -16.70 5.00
CA GLN A 202 -4.39 -17.04 5.16
C GLN A 202 -3.64 -16.01 5.98
N LYS A 203 -3.96 -14.73 5.78
CA LYS A 203 -3.37 -13.60 6.50
C LYS A 203 -4.11 -13.25 7.78
N ASP A 204 -5.34 -13.75 7.95
CA ASP A 204 -6.26 -13.36 9.01
C ASP A 204 -6.44 -11.83 9.10
N ILE A 205 -6.76 -11.24 7.94
CA ILE A 205 -7.02 -9.80 7.81
C ILE A 205 -8.27 -9.57 6.96
N SER A 206 -9.04 -8.56 7.33
CA SER A 206 -10.06 -7.97 6.47
C SER A 206 -9.47 -6.74 5.80
N TYR A 207 -9.73 -6.57 4.51
CA TYR A 207 -9.28 -5.41 3.74
C TYR A 207 -10.44 -4.82 2.95
N ASN A 208 -10.27 -3.57 2.55
CA ASN A 208 -11.20 -2.86 1.70
C ASN A 208 -10.81 -3.01 0.24
N LEU A 209 -11.82 -3.09 -0.64
CA LEU A 209 -11.64 -3.11 -2.08
C LEU A 209 -12.58 -2.10 -2.73
N ILE A 210 -12.02 -1.16 -3.50
CA ILE A 210 -12.78 -0.36 -4.47
C ILE A 210 -12.52 -0.91 -5.87
N CYS A 211 -13.58 -1.40 -6.52
CA CYS A 211 -13.57 -1.73 -7.95
C CYS A 211 -14.13 -0.52 -8.72
N GLY A 212 -13.31 0.05 -9.58
CA GLY A 212 -13.61 1.26 -10.34
C GLY A 212 -13.48 1.04 -11.84
N PHE A 213 -14.30 1.77 -12.60
CA PHE A 213 -14.28 1.81 -14.05
C PHE A 213 -14.23 3.28 -14.48
N CYS A 214 -13.13 3.70 -15.09
CA CYS A 214 -12.99 5.00 -15.74
C CYS A 214 -13.30 4.85 -17.23
N ILE A 215 -14.39 5.44 -17.70
CA ILE A 215 -14.90 5.26 -19.05
C ILE A 215 -14.69 6.54 -19.85
N VAL A 216 -13.96 6.44 -20.97
CA VAL A 216 -13.72 7.52 -21.93
C VAL A 216 -13.86 6.95 -23.33
N ASP A 217 -14.70 7.58 -24.16
CA ASP A 217 -15.06 7.06 -25.49
C ASP A 217 -15.45 5.57 -25.46
N ASN A 218 -14.66 4.71 -26.09
CA ASN A 218 -14.83 3.26 -26.07
C ASN A 218 -13.79 2.53 -25.20
N GLN A 219 -13.02 3.26 -24.39
CA GLN A 219 -12.03 2.71 -23.49
C GLN A 219 -12.53 2.66 -22.05
N VAL A 220 -12.11 1.62 -21.34
CA VAL A 220 -12.33 1.50 -19.90
C VAL A 220 -11.01 1.18 -19.22
N LEU A 221 -10.56 2.07 -18.35
CA LEU A 221 -9.54 1.76 -17.37
C LEU A 221 -10.21 1.21 -16.12
N GLN A 222 -10.10 -0.10 -15.93
CA GLN A 222 -10.57 -0.81 -14.74
C GLN A 222 -9.50 -0.77 -13.66
N THR A 223 -9.92 -0.46 -12.44
CA THR A 223 -9.03 -0.26 -11.29
C THR A 223 -9.51 -1.05 -10.09
N PHE A 224 -8.59 -1.68 -9.37
CA PHE A 224 -8.85 -2.33 -8.09
C PHE A 224 -7.94 -1.72 -7.03
N PHE A 225 -8.52 -1.01 -6.07
CA PHE A 225 -7.81 -0.42 -4.94
C PHE A 225 -8.00 -1.29 -3.71
N TYR A 226 -6.95 -1.98 -3.28
CA TYR A 226 -6.90 -2.76 -2.05
C TYR A 226 -6.21 -1.94 -0.97
N PHE A 227 -6.79 -1.90 0.23
CA PHE A 227 -6.18 -1.22 1.37
C PHE A 227 -6.67 -1.80 2.70
N ASP A 228 -5.73 -2.00 3.62
CA ASP A 228 -6.02 -2.68 4.89
C ASP A 228 -6.69 -1.74 5.91
N ASN A 229 -6.31 -0.45 5.94
CA ASN A 229 -6.82 0.52 6.91
C ASN A 229 -7.98 1.34 6.32
N GLU A 230 -9.12 1.39 7.02
CA GLU A 230 -10.29 2.17 6.59
C GLU A 230 -9.99 3.66 6.35
N LYS A 231 -9.01 4.23 7.07
CA LYS A 231 -8.57 5.62 6.89
C LYS A 231 -8.03 5.89 5.47
N ASP A 232 -7.58 4.86 4.76
CA ASP A 232 -7.06 4.98 3.38
C ASP A 232 -8.16 5.11 2.32
N LEU A 233 -9.44 5.08 2.71
CA LEU A 233 -10.55 5.26 1.78
C LEU A 233 -10.46 6.59 1.03
N GLU A 234 -10.11 7.69 1.73
CA GLU A 234 -9.96 9.00 1.10
C GLU A 234 -8.81 9.01 0.10
N TRP A 235 -7.67 8.39 0.44
CA TRP A 235 -6.55 8.20 -0.48
C TRP A 235 -6.99 7.45 -1.75
N ALA A 236 -7.71 6.33 -1.59
CA ALA A 236 -8.12 5.49 -2.72
C ALA A 236 -9.06 6.24 -3.67
N LEU A 237 -10.06 6.94 -3.12
CA LEU A 237 -11.01 7.74 -3.89
C LEU A 237 -10.35 8.96 -4.55
N HIS A 238 -9.45 9.64 -3.84
CA HIS A 238 -8.69 10.76 -4.39
C HIS A 238 -7.81 10.30 -5.55
N THR A 239 -7.05 9.22 -5.37
CA THR A 239 -6.19 8.64 -6.41
C THR A 239 -7.02 8.22 -7.63
N TRP A 240 -8.15 7.54 -7.43
CA TRP A 240 -9.06 7.17 -8.51
C TRP A 240 -9.60 8.39 -9.27
N LYS A 241 -9.97 9.46 -8.56
CA LYS A 241 -10.43 10.72 -9.16
C LYS A 241 -9.35 11.39 -10.01
N MET A 242 -8.09 11.30 -9.61
CA MET A 242 -6.95 11.95 -10.27
C MET A 242 -6.44 11.23 -11.52
N ILE A 243 -6.83 9.97 -11.74
CA ILE A 243 -6.59 9.28 -13.01
C ILE A 243 -7.21 10.07 -14.14
N ALA A 244 -6.41 10.38 -15.17
CA ALA A 244 -6.82 11.24 -16.27
C ALA A 244 -6.60 10.57 -17.63
N TYR A 245 -7.40 11.01 -18.60
CA TYR A 245 -7.25 10.71 -20.02
C TYR A 245 -7.00 12.03 -20.74
N LYS A 246 -5.86 12.14 -21.41
CA LYS A 246 -5.42 13.32 -22.17
C LYS A 246 -5.80 13.17 -23.65
#